data_AF-A0A164HVI5-F1
#
_entry.id   AF-A0A164HVI5-F1
#
_cell.length_a   1.000
_cell.length_b   1.000
_cell.length_c   1.000
_cell.angle_alpha   90.00
_cell.angle_beta   90.00
_cell.angle_gamma   90.00
#
_symmetry.space_group_name_H-M   'P 1'
#
loop_
_entity.id
_entity.type
_entity.pdbx_description
1 polymer ?
#
loop_
_entity_poly.entity_id
_entity_poly.type
_entity_poly.pdbx_seq_one_letter_code
_entity_poly.pdbx_strand_id
1 'polypeptide(L)'
;MSTVEILRSDVDTFLDAWASGYLASDIGEKLCCGEVEALAHLMIGLGRLDAAENWIAFHAEGDDCGDQHCRCAGDHCANPEESLYQEGKE
;
A
#
# COMPACT_ATOMS: atom_id res chain seq x y z
N MET A 1 24.42 -4.98 14.33
CA MET A 1 23.21 -5.57 13.71
C MET A 1 23.31 -7.07 13.87
N SER A 2 22.32 -7.69 14.52
CA SER A 2 22.20 -9.15 14.54
C SER A 2 21.59 -9.59 13.22
N THR A 3 22.08 -10.70 12.65
CA THR A 3 21.42 -11.35 11.53
C THR A 3 20.27 -12.22 12.04
N VAL A 4 19.25 -12.38 11.21
CA VAL A 4 18.14 -13.33 11.42
C VAL A 4 18.21 -14.32 10.26
N GLU A 5 18.26 -15.60 10.59
CA GLU A 5 18.16 -16.69 9.61
C GLU A 5 16.69 -17.07 9.48
N ILE A 6 16.15 -17.03 8.26
CA ILE A 6 14.77 -17.41 7.96
C ILE A 6 14.82 -18.61 7.01
N LEU A 7 14.02 -19.65 7.29
CA LEU A 7 13.95 -20.80 6.40
C LEU A 7 13.30 -20.39 5.08
N ARG A 8 13.82 -20.88 3.97
CA ARG A 8 13.26 -20.61 2.64
C ARG A 8 11.79 -21.02 2.54
N SER A 9 11.39 -22.12 3.19
CA SER A 9 9.99 -22.55 3.25
C SER A 9 9.07 -21.53 3.91
N ASP A 10 9.57 -20.81 4.91
CA ASP A 10 8.78 -19.81 5.64
C ASP A 10 8.63 -18.55 4.78
N VAL A 11 9.68 -18.18 4.04
CA VAL A 11 9.63 -17.14 3.02
C VAL A 11 8.65 -17.52 1.90
N ASP A 12 8.72 -18.74 1.39
CA ASP A 12 7.82 -19.23 0.34
C ASP A 12 6.36 -19.16 0.83
N THR A 13 6.08 -19.62 2.05
CA THR A 13 4.74 -19.54 2.68
C THR A 13 4.25 -18.10 2.83
N PHE A 14 5.14 -17.19 3.23
CA PHE A 14 4.82 -15.76 3.32
C PHE A 14 4.47 -15.19 1.94
N LEU A 15 5.28 -15.46 0.93
CA LEU A 15 5.03 -14.97 -0.42
C LEU A 15 3.73 -15.55 -1.01
N ASP A 16 3.39 -16.81 -0.75
CA ASP A 16 2.13 -17.40 -1.21
C ASP A 16 0.91 -16.65 -0.65
N ALA A 17 0.96 -16.23 0.62
CA ALA A 17 -0.14 -15.49 1.24
C ALA A 17 -0.18 -14.01 0.81
N TRP A 18 0.98 -13.36 0.74
CA TRP A 18 1.06 -11.90 0.65
C TRP A 18 1.41 -11.36 -0.73
N ALA A 19 1.89 -12.19 -1.67
CA ALA A 19 2.36 -11.75 -2.99
C ALA A 19 1.42 -12.09 -4.16
N SER A 20 0.21 -12.61 -3.87
CA SER A 20 -0.77 -13.00 -4.89
C SER A 20 -1.60 -11.84 -5.46
N GLY A 21 -1.66 -10.71 -4.75
CA GLY A 21 -2.43 -9.52 -5.12
C GLY A 21 -3.89 -9.52 -4.63
N TYR A 22 -4.55 -10.68 -4.49
CA TYR A 22 -5.94 -10.75 -3.99
C TYR A 22 -6.09 -10.21 -2.56
N LEU A 23 -5.17 -10.58 -1.68
CA LEU A 23 -5.19 -10.03 -0.31
C LEU A 23 -4.96 -8.52 -0.32
N ALA A 24 -4.05 -8.04 -1.18
CA ALA A 24 -3.77 -6.62 -1.29
C ALA A 24 -5.01 -5.83 -1.74
N SER A 25 -5.80 -6.36 -2.68
CA SER A 25 -7.06 -5.71 -3.09
C SER A 25 -8.12 -5.70 -1.99
N ASP A 26 -8.13 -6.71 -1.11
CA ASP A 26 -9.13 -6.82 -0.05
C ASP A 26 -8.85 -5.90 1.15
N ILE A 27 -7.56 -5.70 1.49
CA ILE A 27 -7.18 -5.02 2.73
C ILE A 27 -6.18 -3.87 2.56
N GLY A 28 -5.74 -3.55 1.34
CA GLY A 28 -4.73 -2.51 1.09
C GLY A 28 -5.10 -1.15 1.65
N GLU A 29 -6.35 -0.71 1.43
CA GLU A 29 -6.90 0.55 1.95
C GLU A 29 -7.05 0.59 3.49
N LYS A 30 -6.85 -0.54 4.18
CA LYS A 30 -6.99 -0.62 5.65
C LYS A 30 -5.66 -0.48 6.39
N LEU A 31 -4.54 -0.56 5.67
CA LEU A 31 -3.21 -0.35 6.23
C LEU A 31 -2.91 1.15 6.30
N CYS A 32 -2.06 1.57 7.22
CA CYS A 32 -1.45 2.90 7.15
C CYS A 32 -0.24 2.90 6.20
N CYS A 33 0.17 4.08 5.71
CA CYS A 33 1.28 4.20 4.76
C CYS A 33 2.58 3.53 5.28
N GLY A 34 2.87 3.65 6.58
CA GLY A 34 4.05 3.03 7.18
C GLY A 34 4.01 1.49 7.16
N GLU A 35 2.83 0.90 7.32
CA GLU A 35 2.65 -0.55 7.26
C GLU A 35 2.80 -1.08 5.84
N VAL A 36 2.18 -0.42 4.86
CA VAL A 36 2.30 -0.85 3.46
C VAL A 36 3.74 -0.66 2.94
N GLU A 37 4.44 0.39 3.35
CA GLU A 37 5.83 0.64 2.98
C GLU A 37 6.77 -0.40 3.58
N ALA A 38 6.58 -0.76 4.85
CA ALA A 38 7.37 -1.82 5.47
C ALA A 38 7.17 -3.17 4.74
N LEU A 39 5.92 -3.46 4.35
CA LEU A 39 5.57 -4.65 3.60
C LEU A 39 6.17 -4.63 2.18
N ALA A 40 6.03 -3.52 1.46
CA ALA A 40 6.59 -3.35 0.11
C ALA A 40 8.11 -3.47 0.10
N HIS A 41 8.80 -2.86 1.07
CA HIS A 41 10.26 -3.01 1.21
C HIS A 41 10.69 -4.45 1.49
N LEU A 42 9.94 -5.20 2.31
CA LEU A 42 10.21 -6.61 2.52
C LEU A 42 10.05 -7.39 1.20
N MET A 43 8.98 -7.14 0.44
CA MET A 43 8.77 -7.78 -0.87
C MET A 43 9.90 -7.49 -1.85
N ILE A 44 10.37 -6.25 -1.92
CA ILE A 44 11.54 -5.86 -2.73
C ILE A 44 12.77 -6.64 -2.28
N GLY A 45 13.04 -6.71 -0.97
CA GLY A 45 14.15 -7.49 -0.41
C GLY A 45 14.09 -8.99 -0.72
N LEU A 46 12.88 -9.52 -0.90
CA LEU A 46 12.63 -10.91 -1.30
C LEU A 46 12.56 -11.11 -2.84
N GLY A 47 12.78 -10.07 -3.63
CA GLY A 47 12.79 -10.13 -5.10
C GLY A 47 11.41 -10.12 -5.76
N ARG A 48 10.36 -9.72 -5.04
CA ARG A 48 8.96 -9.67 -5.51
C ARG A 48 8.50 -8.23 -5.75
N LEU A 49 9.06 -7.61 -6.78
CA LEU A 49 8.76 -6.22 -7.15
C LEU A 49 7.29 -6.03 -7.56
N ASP A 50 6.76 -7.01 -8.29
CA ASP A 50 5.35 -7.07 -8.69
C ASP A 50 4.39 -7.00 -7.50
N ALA A 51 4.71 -7.74 -6.43
CA ALA A 51 3.91 -7.74 -5.22
C ALA A 51 4.01 -6.40 -4.47
N ALA A 52 5.21 -5.81 -4.40
CA ALA A 52 5.42 -4.52 -3.78
C ALA A 52 4.57 -3.42 -4.47
N GLU A 53 4.59 -3.39 -5.80
CA GLU A 53 3.79 -2.45 -6.59
C GLU A 53 2.29 -2.64 -6.36
N ASN A 54 1.81 -3.88 -6.30
CA ASN A 54 0.40 -4.17 -6.01
C ASN A 54 -0.01 -3.66 -4.62
N TRP A 55 0.83 -3.85 -3.60
CA TRP A 55 0.53 -3.36 -2.25
C TRP A 55 0.40 -1.84 -2.20
N ILE A 56 1.36 -1.12 -2.79
CA ILE A 56 1.30 0.34 -2.87
C ILE A 56 0.10 0.80 -3.69
N ALA A 57 -0.17 0.13 -4.81
CA ALA A 57 -1.30 0.48 -5.66
C ALA A 57 -2.63 0.33 -4.92
N PHE A 58 -2.93 -0.83 -4.32
CA PHE A 58 -4.20 -1.02 -3.63
C PHE A 58 -4.34 -0.17 -2.36
N HIS A 59 -3.24 0.12 -1.66
CA HIS A 59 -3.26 1.07 -0.55
C HIS A 59 -3.65 2.48 -1.00
N ALA A 60 -3.04 2.96 -2.10
CA ALA A 60 -3.29 4.27 -2.69
C ALA A 60 -4.75 4.51 -3.15
N GLU A 61 -5.60 3.47 -3.17
CA GLU A 61 -7.04 3.61 -3.44
C GLU A 61 -7.82 4.14 -2.24
N GLY A 62 -7.29 3.94 -1.02
CA GLY A 62 -7.84 4.48 0.22
C GLY A 62 -7.12 5.71 0.77
N ASP A 63 -6.06 6.18 0.10
CA ASP A 63 -5.30 7.36 0.54
C ASP A 63 -6.08 8.66 0.32
N ASP A 64 -6.16 9.47 1.39
CA ASP A 64 -6.83 10.76 1.38
C ASP A 64 -5.92 11.86 0.80
N CYS A 65 -6.53 13.03 0.52
CA CYS A 65 -5.75 14.19 0.06
C CYS A 65 -4.65 14.59 1.04
N GLY A 66 -3.41 14.51 0.59
CA GLY A 66 -2.23 14.84 1.39
C GLY A 66 -1.48 13.62 1.94
N ASP A 67 -2.02 12.41 1.78
CA ASP A 67 -1.32 11.17 2.12
C ASP A 67 -0.25 10.83 1.08
N GLN A 68 0.72 10.00 1.50
CA GLN A 68 1.96 9.73 0.77
C GLN A 68 1.72 9.12 -0.62
N HIS A 69 0.66 8.32 -0.77
CA HIS A 69 0.33 7.62 -2.01
C HIS A 69 -0.97 8.13 -2.65
N CYS A 70 -1.47 9.32 -2.27
CA CYS A 70 -2.64 9.97 -2.89
C CYS A 70 -2.55 9.95 -4.43
N ARG A 71 -3.59 9.45 -5.09
CA ARG A 71 -3.68 9.43 -6.58
C ARG A 71 -4.19 10.74 -7.18
N CYS A 72 -4.15 11.80 -6.40
CA CYS A 72 -4.81 13.07 -6.65
C CYS A 72 -4.02 13.87 -7.69
N ALA A 73 -4.61 14.10 -8.86
CA ALA A 73 -3.91 14.76 -9.96
C ALA A 73 -3.87 16.29 -9.76
N GLY A 74 -2.73 16.84 -9.31
CA GLY A 74 -2.49 18.30 -9.28
C GLY A 74 -2.87 19.02 -7.98
N ASP A 75 -3.17 20.32 -8.08
CA ASP A 75 -3.34 21.28 -6.96
C ASP A 75 -4.60 21.02 -6.08
N HIS A 76 -5.33 19.94 -6.34
CA HIS A 76 -6.55 19.57 -5.61
C HIS A 76 -6.30 19.21 -4.14
N CYS A 77 -5.08 18.85 -3.76
CA CYS A 77 -4.71 18.69 -2.35
C CYS A 77 -4.18 19.95 -1.67
N ALA A 78 -4.02 21.07 -2.39
CA ALA A 78 -3.62 22.33 -1.78
C ALA A 78 -4.77 23.04 -1.05
N ASN A 79 -6.03 22.67 -1.34
CA ASN A 79 -7.23 23.26 -0.73
C ASN A 79 -8.18 22.16 -0.18
N PRO A 80 -7.91 21.62 1.01
CA PRO A 80 -8.76 20.59 1.65
C PRO A 80 -10.19 21.06 1.99
N GLU A 81 -10.50 22.36 1.84
CA GLU A 81 -11.79 22.96 2.19
C GLU A 81 -12.81 22.93 1.03
N GLU A 82 -12.38 22.61 -0.20
CA GLU A 82 -13.27 22.48 -1.37
C GLU A 82 -13.85 21.08 -1.58
N SER A 83 -13.28 20.02 -0.98
CA SER A 83 -13.78 18.63 -1.17
C SER A 83 -15.10 18.38 -0.43
N LEU A 84 -15.37 19.11 0.66
CA LEU A 84 -16.61 19.03 1.43
C LEU A 84 -17.85 19.59 0.69
N TYR A 85 -17.68 20.25 -0.47
CA TYR A 85 -18.79 20.83 -1.23
C TYR A 85 -19.34 19.93 -2.34
N GLN A 86 -18.74 18.76 -2.61
CA GLN A 86 -19.22 17.85 -3.67
C GLN A 86 -20.12 16.71 -3.17
N GLU A 87 -20.18 16.42 -1.86
CA GLU A 87 -21.09 15.40 -1.30
C GLU A 87 -22.55 15.86 -1.14
N GLY A 88 -22.88 17.08 -1.59
CA GLY A 88 -24.18 17.72 -1.35
C GLY A 88 -24.97 18.13 -2.60
N LYS A 89 -24.80 17.47 -3.75
CA LYS A 89 -25.68 17.70 -4.91
C LYS A 89 -26.42 16.42 -5.30
N GLU A 90 -27.70 16.41 -4.93
CA GLU A 90 -28.76 15.53 -5.47
C GLU A 90 -28.80 15.53 -7.01
#